data_AF-U5Q2Q8-F1
#
_entry.id   AF-U5Q2Q8-F1
#
_cell.length_a   1.000
_cell.length_b   1.000
_cell.length_c   1.000
_cell.angle_alpha   90.00
_cell.angle_beta   90.00
_cell.angle_gamma   90.00
#
_symmetry.space_group_name_H-M   'P 1'
#
loop_
_entity.id
_entity.type
_entity.pdbx_description
1 polymer ?
#
loop_
_entity_poly.entity_id
_entity_poly.type
_entity_poly.pdbx_seq_one_letter_code
_entity_poly.pdbx_strand_id
1 'polypeptide(L)'
;RLQSFSTDLCRSFKPWYQKKTSYRGIKTNRYIANIGNFAEDPELQCFCPEPDQCPPKGLMDLAPCIKAPMYASMPHFLDCDPSLQNNVKGLNPDVNQHGIEIDFEPISGTP
;
A
#
# COMPACT_ATOMS: atom_id res chain seq x y z
N ARG A 1 4.32 6.01 -15.98
CA ARG A 1 3.63 5.53 -14.76
C ARG A 1 4.65 4.64 -14.03
N LEU A 2 4.99 4.94 -12.79
CA LEU A 2 5.92 4.13 -12.00
C LEU A 2 5.20 2.85 -11.55
N GLN A 3 5.85 1.69 -11.70
CA GLN A 3 5.32 0.40 -11.27
C GLN A 3 6.45 -0.46 -10.74
N SER A 4 6.22 -1.13 -9.62
CA SER A 4 7.18 -2.05 -9.00
C SER A 4 6.46 -3.32 -8.53
N PHE A 5 7.11 -4.46 -8.70
CA PHE A 5 6.64 -5.73 -8.15
C PHE A 5 7.27 -5.95 -6.77
N SER A 6 6.44 -6.15 -5.76
CA SER A 6 6.89 -6.60 -4.44
C SER A 6 6.73 -8.10 -4.38
N THR A 7 7.84 -8.82 -4.21
CA THR A 7 7.84 -10.28 -4.03
C THR A 7 7.14 -10.67 -2.73
N ASP A 8 7.29 -9.86 -1.68
CA ASP A 8 6.77 -10.15 -0.34
C ASP A 8 5.25 -9.98 -0.28
N LEU A 9 4.73 -9.05 -1.10
CA LEU A 9 3.30 -8.81 -1.25
C LEU A 9 2.71 -9.46 -2.51
N CYS A 10 3.53 -10.19 -3.27
CA CYS A 10 3.13 -10.98 -4.44
C CYS A 10 2.30 -10.24 -5.50
N ARG A 11 2.48 -8.91 -5.62
CA ARG A 11 1.78 -8.10 -6.61
C ARG A 11 2.57 -6.88 -7.04
N SER A 12 2.15 -6.31 -8.16
CA SER A 12 2.63 -5.00 -8.62
C SER A 12 1.88 -3.87 -7.93
N PHE A 13 2.62 -2.86 -7.48
CA PHE A 13 2.10 -1.59 -6.99
C PHE A 13 2.36 -0.49 -8.01
N LYS A 14 1.39 0.43 -8.13
CA LYS A 14 1.46 1.61 -9.00
C LYS A 14 1.39 2.87 -8.14
N PRO A 15 2.51 3.25 -7.47
CA PRO A 15 2.53 4.44 -6.63
C PRO A 15 2.23 5.70 -7.46
N TRP A 16 1.51 6.66 -6.88
CA TRP A 16 1.12 7.90 -7.55
C TRP A 16 1.95 9.07 -7.07
N TYR A 17 2.20 10.03 -7.96
CA TYR A 17 2.97 11.24 -7.66
C TYR A 17 2.22 12.07 -6.61
N GLN A 18 2.95 12.53 -5.60
CA GLN A 18 2.45 13.42 -4.57
C GLN A 18 2.97 14.85 -4.79
N LYS A 19 4.29 15.05 -4.80
CA LYS A 19 4.90 16.38 -4.84
C LYS A 19 6.39 16.33 -5.21
N LYS A 20 6.97 17.48 -5.54
CA LYS A 20 8.43 17.65 -5.65
C LYS A 20 9.04 17.67 -4.25
N THR A 21 10.20 17.06 -4.09
CA THR A 21 10.95 16.96 -2.84
C THR A 21 12.45 17.22 -3.09
N SER A 22 13.24 17.21 -2.02
CA SER A 22 14.69 17.30 -2.10
C SER A 22 15.30 16.44 -1.01
N TYR A 23 16.28 15.62 -1.38
CA TYR A 23 17.07 14.83 -0.45
C TYR A 23 18.53 15.22 -0.58
N ARG A 24 19.10 15.81 0.48
CA ARG A 24 20.51 16.27 0.53
C ARG A 24 20.91 17.16 -0.67
N GLY A 25 20.00 18.01 -1.12
CA GLY A 25 20.21 18.93 -2.25
C GLY A 25 19.92 18.35 -3.63
N ILE A 26 19.64 17.05 -3.73
CA ILE A 26 19.21 16.39 -4.97
C ILE A 26 17.70 16.57 -5.11
N LYS A 27 17.26 17.10 -6.25
CA LYS A 27 15.83 17.28 -6.54
C LYS A 27 15.19 15.92 -6.82
N THR A 28 14.09 15.63 -6.15
CA THR A 28 13.36 14.37 -6.28
C THR A 28 11.87 14.62 -6.49
N ASN A 29 11.16 13.57 -6.90
CA ASN A 29 9.71 13.52 -6.95
C ASN A 29 9.23 12.46 -5.97
N ARG A 30 8.36 12.84 -5.04
CA ARG A 30 7.71 11.92 -4.10
C ARG A 30 6.55 11.21 -4.75
N TYR A 31 6.52 9.89 -4.57
CA TYR A 31 5.41 9.03 -4.88
C TYR A 31 4.94 8.34 -3.61
N ILE A 32 3.64 8.07 -3.52
CA ILE A 32 3.03 7.37 -2.38
C ILE A 32 2.18 6.21 -2.86
N ALA A 33 1.93 5.25 -1.97
CA ALA A 33 1.07 4.11 -2.22
C ALA A 33 0.34 3.68 -0.94
N ASN A 34 -0.73 2.91 -1.11
CA ASN A 34 -1.37 2.15 -0.04
C ASN A 34 -1.83 0.79 -0.58
N ILE A 35 -2.45 -0.03 0.27
CA ILE A 35 -2.97 -1.34 -0.13
C ILE A 35 -4.18 -1.19 -1.08
N GLY A 36 -5.03 -0.19 -0.84
CA GLY A 36 -6.25 0.08 -1.63
C GLY A 36 -7.51 -0.57 -1.07
N ASN A 37 -8.62 -0.37 -1.78
CA ASN A 37 -9.92 -0.99 -1.47
C ASN A 37 -10.33 -1.92 -2.61
N PHE A 38 -10.16 -3.23 -2.44
CA PHE A 38 -10.38 -4.18 -3.54
C PHE A 38 -11.85 -4.28 -3.95
N ALA A 39 -12.77 -4.01 -3.03
CA ALA A 39 -14.20 -4.05 -3.32
C ALA A 39 -14.67 -2.90 -4.24
N GLU A 40 -14.04 -1.73 -4.12
CA GLU A 40 -14.46 -0.50 -4.82
C GLU A 40 -13.59 -0.16 -6.04
N ASP A 41 -12.38 -0.71 -6.14
CA ASP A 41 -11.46 -0.44 -7.25
C ASP A 41 -11.50 -1.60 -8.27
N PRO A 42 -12.06 -1.37 -9.48
CA PRO A 42 -12.09 -2.39 -10.53
C PRO A 42 -10.72 -2.91 -10.97
N GLU A 43 -9.64 -2.12 -10.83
CA GLU A 43 -8.27 -2.60 -11.10
C GLU A 43 -7.79 -3.62 -10.04
N LEU A 44 -8.39 -3.63 -8.85
CA LEU A 44 -7.98 -4.45 -7.71
C LEU A 44 -8.94 -5.60 -7.38
N GLN A 45 -10.15 -5.64 -7.95
CA GLN A 45 -11.15 -6.67 -7.68
C GLN A 45 -10.63 -8.10 -7.93
N CYS A 46 -9.68 -8.29 -8.84
CA CYS A 46 -9.06 -9.60 -9.10
C CYS A 46 -8.21 -10.14 -7.93
N PHE A 47 -7.92 -9.32 -6.91
CA PHE A 47 -7.27 -9.76 -5.66
C PHE A 47 -8.27 -10.26 -4.61
N CYS A 48 -9.58 -10.17 -4.86
CA CYS A 48 -10.58 -10.80 -4.01
C CYS A 48 -10.69 -12.29 -4.35
N PRO A 49 -10.84 -13.18 -3.34
CA PRO A 49 -11.13 -14.59 -3.57
C PRO A 49 -12.35 -14.83 -4.47
N GLU A 50 -13.42 -14.07 -4.26
CA GLU A 50 -14.63 -14.04 -5.11
C GLU A 50 -15.08 -12.57 -5.29
N PRO A 51 -15.84 -12.22 -6.35
CA PRO A 51 -16.22 -10.83 -6.66
C PRO A 51 -16.96 -10.08 -5.54
N ASP A 52 -17.71 -10.81 -4.71
CA ASP A 52 -18.47 -10.31 -3.56
C ASP A 52 -17.82 -10.62 -2.21
N GLN A 53 -16.65 -11.27 -2.21
CA GLN A 53 -15.92 -11.68 -1.00
C GLN A 53 -14.52 -11.05 -0.99
N CYS A 54 -14.47 -9.73 -0.97
CA CYS A 54 -13.21 -9.00 -0.82
C CYS A 54 -12.79 -8.88 0.65
N PRO A 55 -11.48 -8.86 0.96
CA PRO A 55 -10.99 -8.43 2.26
C PRO A 55 -11.50 -7.02 2.60
N PRO A 56 -11.66 -6.69 3.90
CA PRO A 56 -11.93 -5.32 4.32
C PRO A 56 -10.93 -4.32 3.72
N LYS A 57 -11.37 -3.08 3.52
CA LYS A 57 -10.54 -2.00 2.98
C LYS A 57 -9.16 -1.98 3.66
N GLY A 58 -8.10 -1.87 2.85
CA GLY A 58 -6.71 -1.77 3.33
C GLY A 58 -6.07 -3.10 3.73
N LEU A 59 -6.80 -4.22 3.67
CA LEU A 59 -6.25 -5.56 3.84
C LEU A 59 -5.99 -6.26 2.51
N MET A 60 -4.94 -7.08 2.48
CA MET A 60 -4.60 -7.95 1.36
C MET A 60 -4.38 -9.37 1.85
N ASP A 61 -5.12 -10.34 1.30
CA ASP A 61 -4.90 -11.75 1.60
C ASP A 61 -3.61 -12.25 0.92
N LEU A 62 -2.67 -12.77 1.71
CA LEU A 62 -1.42 -13.34 1.21
C LEU A 62 -1.47 -14.87 1.11
N ALA A 63 -2.53 -15.53 1.60
CA ALA A 63 -2.64 -16.98 1.62
C ALA A 63 -2.41 -17.64 0.25
N PRO A 64 -2.90 -17.10 -0.88
CA PRO A 64 -2.63 -17.69 -2.19
C PRO A 64 -1.14 -17.76 -2.54
N CYS A 65 -0.35 -16.81 -2.04
CA CYS A 65 1.07 -16.69 -2.33
C CYS A 65 1.94 -17.45 -1.32
N ILE A 66 1.79 -17.14 -0.03
CA ILE A 66 2.69 -17.64 1.01
C ILE A 66 2.23 -18.97 1.63
N LYS A 67 1.03 -19.45 1.26
CA LYS A 67 0.43 -20.70 1.76
C LYS A 67 0.22 -20.73 3.28
N ALA A 68 -0.06 -19.57 3.88
CA ALA A 68 -0.40 -19.40 5.29
C ALA A 68 -1.52 -18.36 5.46
N PRO A 69 -2.38 -18.45 6.48
CA PRO A 69 -3.51 -17.55 6.68
C PRO A 69 -3.05 -16.19 7.21
N MET A 70 -2.51 -15.34 6.33
CA MET A 70 -1.97 -14.03 6.69
C MET A 70 -2.56 -12.93 5.81
N TYR A 71 -2.83 -11.79 6.44
CA TYR A 71 -3.18 -10.55 5.76
C TYR A 71 -2.06 -9.53 5.90
N ALA A 72 -1.78 -8.80 4.82
CA ALA A 72 -0.97 -7.59 4.85
C ALA A 72 -1.85 -6.35 5.02
N SER A 73 -1.29 -5.33 5.67
CA SER A 73 -1.89 -4.01 5.86
C SER A 73 -0.81 -2.94 5.95
N MET A 74 -1.20 -1.67 5.98
CA MET A 74 -0.29 -0.60 6.37
C MET A 74 -0.07 -0.64 7.89
N PRO A 75 1.08 -0.17 8.42
CA PRO A 75 1.33 -0.15 9.86
C PRO A 75 0.21 0.56 10.64
N HIS A 76 -0.14 0.02 11.81
CA HIS A 76 -1.25 0.49 12.64
C HIS A 76 -2.61 0.56 11.93
N PHE A 77 -2.82 -0.23 10.87
CA PHE A 77 -4.02 -0.21 10.04
C PHE A 77 -4.31 1.17 9.43
N LEU A 78 -3.26 1.95 9.11
CA LEU A 78 -3.41 3.18 8.32
C LEU A 78 -4.18 2.87 7.03
N ASP A 79 -5.11 3.76 6.65
CA ASP A 79 -5.99 3.63 5.47
C ASP A 79 -6.88 2.36 5.42
N CYS A 80 -6.98 1.61 6.52
CA CYS A 80 -7.83 0.42 6.57
C CYS A 80 -9.24 0.72 7.08
N ASP A 81 -10.13 -0.28 7.03
CA ASP A 81 -11.46 -0.19 7.62
C ASP A 81 -11.40 0.17 9.12
N PRO A 82 -12.18 1.17 9.62
CA PRO A 82 -12.14 1.60 11.01
C PRO A 82 -12.43 0.50 12.03
N SER A 83 -13.20 -0.53 11.65
CA SER A 83 -13.48 -1.67 12.53
C SER A 83 -12.20 -2.40 12.95
N LEU A 84 -11.17 -2.44 12.10
CA LEU A 84 -9.88 -3.08 12.42
C LEU A 84 -9.13 -2.30 13.51
N GLN A 85 -9.20 -0.97 13.46
CA GLN A 85 -8.57 -0.10 14.45
C GLN A 85 -9.30 -0.16 15.80
N ASN A 86 -10.63 -0.23 15.79
CA ASN A 86 -11.46 -0.26 17.00
C ASN A 86 -11.34 -1.58 17.78
N ASN A 87 -10.99 -2.68 17.09
CA ASN A 87 -10.91 -4.01 17.70
C ASN A 87 -9.53 -4.35 18.27
N VAL A 88 -8.52 -3.47 18.10
CA VAL A 88 -7.15 -3.72 18.57
C VAL A 88 -6.66 -2.54 19.40
N LYS A 89 -6.29 -2.82 20.66
CA LYS A 89 -5.78 -1.80 21.58
C LYS A 89 -4.34 -1.40 21.23
N GLY A 90 -4.04 -0.10 21.33
CA GLY A 90 -2.68 0.43 21.20
C GLY A 90 -2.30 0.87 19.78
N LEU A 91 -3.27 0.90 18.86
CA LEU A 91 -3.05 1.42 17.51
C LEU A 91 -3.05 2.95 17.48
N ASN A 92 -2.18 3.53 16.65
CA ASN A 92 -2.05 4.96 16.46
C ASN A 92 -1.59 5.24 15.02
N PRO A 93 -2.48 5.13 14.02
CA PRO A 93 -2.12 5.37 12.62
C PRO A 93 -1.67 6.83 12.42
N ASP A 94 -0.54 7.01 11.76
CA ASP A 94 0.06 8.32 11.46
C ASP A 94 0.65 8.24 10.05
N VAL A 95 0.16 9.09 9.15
CA VAL A 95 0.58 9.10 7.75
C VAL A 95 2.08 9.39 7.57
N ASN A 96 2.69 10.16 8.48
CA ASN A 96 4.11 10.53 8.40
C ASN A 96 5.03 9.41 8.89
N GLN A 97 4.51 8.48 9.71
CA GLN A 97 5.29 7.37 10.26
C GLN A 97 4.97 6.04 9.57
N HIS A 98 3.75 5.89 9.06
CA HIS A 98 3.20 4.62 8.58
C HIS A 98 2.83 4.65 7.08
N GLY A 99 3.04 5.77 6.38
CA GLY A 99 2.84 5.88 4.94
C GLY A 99 3.98 5.26 4.12
N ILE A 100 3.67 4.77 2.92
CA ILE A 100 4.69 4.41 1.94
C ILE A 100 5.04 5.67 1.15
N GLU A 101 6.29 6.10 1.23
CA GLU A 101 6.84 7.21 0.46
C GLU A 101 8.08 6.76 -0.31
N ILE A 102 8.19 7.15 -1.58
CA ILE A 102 9.33 6.84 -2.44
C ILE A 102 9.73 8.11 -3.17
N ASP A 103 10.95 8.59 -2.93
CA ASP A 103 11.48 9.81 -3.56
C ASP A 103 12.41 9.41 -4.72
N PHE A 104 12.02 9.66 -5.97
CA PHE A 104 12.86 9.37 -7.13
C PHE A 104 13.57 10.61 -7.67
N GLU A 105 14.87 10.50 -7.94
CA GLU A 105 15.57 11.49 -8.76
C GLU A 105 15.11 11.36 -10.23
N PRO A 106 14.56 12.41 -10.85
CA PRO A 106 13.81 12.31 -12.10
C PRO A 106 14.65 11.99 -13.34
N ILE A 107 15.97 12.22 -13.33
CA ILE A 107 16.82 12.01 -14.51
C ILE A 107 17.36 10.57 -14.55
N SER A 108 17.94 10.11 -13.44
CA SER A 108 18.53 8.78 -13.29
C SER A 108 17.51 7.70 -12.95
N GLY A 109 16.37 8.08 -12.36
CA GLY A 109 15.39 7.13 -11.83
C GLY A 109 15.88 6.42 -10.55
N THR A 110 16.85 6.99 -9.85
CA THR A 110 17.36 6.45 -8.58
C THR A 110 16.36 6.76 -7.45
N PRO A 111 15.89 5.76 -6.68
CA PRO A 111 15.05 5.95 -5.49
C PRO A 111 15.84 6.38 -4.25
#